data_AF-A0A937F965-F1
#
_entry.id   AF-A0A937F965-F1
#
_cell.length_a   1.000
_cell.length_b   1.000
_cell.length_c   1.000
_cell.angle_alpha   90.00
_cell.angle_beta   90.00
_cell.angle_gamma   90.00
#
_symmetry.space_group_name_H-M   'P 1'
#
loop_
_entity.id
_entity.type
_entity.pdbx_description
1 polymer ?
#
loop_
_entity_poly.entity_id
_entity_poly.type
_entity_poly.pdbx_seq_one_letter_code
_entity_poly.pdbx_strand_id
1 'polypeptide(L)'
;MKQLPIFIIILLSCINSSFAQFNPIKKFDYTLLEGRTLWVPKFDLSDKAMKRLIKKDKLKEYERLSRSATELTNLWSNAMKNSSYDATDYIIKKFEPKEFLKEKPKDALALMFMEQRKDGQVLNISAQIWSAYPKKRPIASTVINDLDITDENDLILIINMLNNSLEGALAMEESGDKSVKAMKNKYKSNFVKVYETLPKKTFLVPEYEDEKKADKKNEDLKEAIQGWSLCDIKMVSEAEINQKRKENSTDYIYWKNIPYYTGTPIVYNINMIISTESDVILFVFMGKKKLKASNLEEAQKKMQKSYDKFKKDM
;
A
#
# COMPACT_ATOMS: atom_id res chain seq x y z
N MET A 1 -34.83 -29.78 6.26
CA MET A 1 -33.48 -29.92 5.65
C MET A 1 -33.39 -29.05 4.40
N LYS A 2 -32.20 -28.49 4.11
CA LYS A 2 -31.82 -27.70 2.92
C LYS A 2 -31.98 -26.16 2.99
N GLN A 3 -31.32 -25.53 3.95
CA GLN A 3 -30.90 -24.11 3.83
C GLN A 3 -29.36 -23.94 3.96
N LEU A 4 -28.61 -25.04 3.80
CA LEU A 4 -27.16 -25.04 3.94
C LEU A 4 -26.33 -24.57 2.71
N PRO A 5 -26.82 -24.54 1.44
CA PRO A 5 -25.92 -24.25 0.32
C PRO A 5 -25.71 -22.74 0.05
N ILE A 6 -26.62 -21.86 0.47
CA ILE A 6 -26.51 -20.41 0.17
C ILE A 6 -25.48 -19.73 1.07
N PHE A 7 -25.36 -20.14 2.34
CA PHE A 7 -24.38 -19.59 3.27
C PHE A 7 -22.93 -19.92 2.87
N ILE A 8 -22.69 -21.11 2.30
CA ILE A 8 -21.37 -21.55 1.84
C ILE A 8 -20.92 -20.76 0.60
N ILE A 9 -21.84 -20.42 -0.31
CA ILE A 9 -21.52 -19.64 -1.52
C ILE A 9 -21.20 -18.17 -1.17
N ILE A 10 -21.89 -17.58 -0.18
CA ILE A 10 -21.57 -16.22 0.31
C ILE A 10 -20.23 -16.22 1.07
N LEU A 11 -19.92 -17.27 1.85
CA LEU A 11 -18.62 -17.41 2.52
C LEU A 11 -17.45 -17.53 1.53
N LEU A 12 -17.61 -18.34 0.47
CA LEU A 12 -16.58 -18.52 -0.58
C LEU A 12 -16.35 -17.24 -1.42
N SER A 13 -17.36 -16.39 -1.54
CA SER A 13 -17.26 -15.08 -2.20
C SER A 13 -16.48 -14.04 -1.37
N CYS A 14 -16.46 -14.21 -0.04
CA CYS A 14 -15.71 -13.34 0.88
C CYS A 14 -14.23 -13.74 1.04
N ILE A 15 -13.86 -14.99 0.74
CA ILE A 15 -12.46 -15.44 0.85
C ILE A 15 -11.63 -14.95 -0.36
N ASN A 16 -12.26 -14.72 -1.52
CA ASN A 16 -11.58 -14.21 -2.72
C ASN A 16 -11.58 -12.68 -2.86
N SER A 17 -12.32 -11.94 -2.02
CA SER A 17 -12.33 -10.47 -2.07
C SER A 17 -11.19 -9.82 -1.28
N SER A 18 -10.39 -10.60 -0.54
CA SER A 18 -9.16 -10.15 0.16
C SER A 18 -8.00 -9.77 -0.77
N PHE A 19 -8.17 -9.87 -2.08
CA PHE A 19 -7.07 -9.72 -3.04
C PHE A 19 -7.23 -8.55 -4.03
N ALA A 20 -8.34 -7.81 -4.03
CA ALA A 20 -8.64 -6.87 -5.13
C ALA A 20 -7.73 -5.62 -5.24
N GLN A 21 -6.93 -5.30 -4.21
CA GLN A 21 -6.04 -4.13 -4.21
C GLN A 21 -4.66 -4.41 -4.83
N PHE A 22 -4.20 -5.66 -4.79
CA PHE A 22 -2.88 -6.07 -5.30
C PHE A 22 -2.98 -7.13 -6.40
N ASN A 23 -4.20 -7.41 -6.87
CA ASN A 23 -4.42 -8.29 -8.01
C ASN A 23 -4.37 -7.50 -9.32
N PRO A 24 -3.91 -8.14 -10.40
CA PRO A 24 -4.04 -7.61 -11.74
C PRO A 24 -5.49 -7.32 -12.06
N ILE A 25 -5.69 -6.20 -12.75
CA ILE A 25 -7.00 -5.86 -13.26
C ILE A 25 -7.25 -6.72 -14.48
N LYS A 26 -8.21 -7.64 -14.34
CA LYS A 26 -8.61 -8.58 -15.40
C LYS A 26 -8.69 -7.87 -16.76
N LYS A 27 -7.96 -8.39 -17.75
CA LYS A 27 -7.95 -7.91 -19.15
C LYS A 27 -7.34 -6.50 -19.34
N PHE A 28 -6.43 -6.06 -18.47
CA PHE A 28 -5.53 -4.97 -18.80
C PHE A 28 -4.22 -5.58 -19.29
N ASP A 29 -3.73 -5.14 -20.43
CA ASP A 29 -2.44 -5.60 -20.98
C ASP A 29 -1.33 -4.77 -20.33
N TYR A 30 -0.55 -5.38 -19.44
CA TYR A 30 0.50 -4.66 -18.71
C TYR A 30 1.78 -4.46 -19.54
N THR A 31 1.90 -5.08 -20.73
CA THR A 31 2.98 -4.73 -21.68
C THR A 31 2.89 -3.27 -22.12
N LEU A 32 1.69 -2.69 -22.06
CA LEU A 32 1.44 -1.29 -22.37
C LEU A 32 2.12 -0.32 -21.39
N LEU A 33 2.65 -0.77 -20.26
CA LEU A 33 3.42 0.09 -19.35
C LEU A 33 4.74 0.53 -19.98
N GLU A 34 5.33 -0.28 -20.86
CA GLU A 34 6.57 0.03 -21.54
C GLU A 34 6.43 1.34 -22.35
N GLY A 35 7.37 2.27 -22.13
CA GLY A 35 7.37 3.57 -22.80
C GLY A 35 6.33 4.57 -22.30
N ARG A 36 5.58 4.29 -21.23
CA ARG A 36 4.73 5.29 -20.57
C ARG A 36 5.47 6.04 -19.48
N THR A 37 4.95 7.21 -19.14
CA THR A 37 5.44 8.00 -18.01
C THR A 37 4.32 8.23 -16.99
N LEU A 38 4.59 7.94 -15.72
CA LEU A 38 3.71 8.29 -14.61
C LEU A 38 3.74 9.80 -14.34
N TRP A 39 2.60 10.45 -14.52
CA TRP A 39 2.39 11.82 -14.09
C TRP A 39 2.04 11.82 -12.61
N VAL A 40 2.99 12.27 -11.80
CA VAL A 40 2.80 12.54 -10.38
C VAL A 40 2.28 13.97 -10.25
N PRO A 41 1.13 14.19 -9.59
CA PRO A 41 0.53 15.51 -9.51
C PRO A 41 1.45 16.49 -8.77
N LYS A 42 1.69 17.64 -9.40
CA LYS A 42 2.25 18.82 -8.73
C LYS A 42 1.13 19.51 -7.96
N PHE A 43 1.14 19.38 -6.63
CA PHE A 43 0.12 19.98 -5.79
C PHE A 43 0.35 21.47 -5.59
N ASP A 44 -0.74 22.22 -5.76
CA ASP A 44 -0.85 23.63 -5.40
C ASP A 44 -1.79 23.72 -4.20
N LEU A 45 -1.43 24.49 -3.17
CA LEU A 45 -2.25 24.70 -1.98
C LEU A 45 -3.64 25.28 -2.28
N SER A 46 -3.79 25.94 -3.42
CA SER A 46 -5.07 26.46 -3.90
C SER A 46 -6.01 25.35 -4.41
N ASP A 47 -5.51 24.13 -4.65
CA ASP A 47 -6.29 23.01 -5.17
C ASP A 47 -7.30 22.50 -4.13
N LYS A 48 -8.58 22.55 -4.52
CA LYS A 48 -9.71 22.10 -3.72
C LYS A 48 -9.64 20.61 -3.40
N ALA A 49 -9.04 19.79 -4.26
CA ALA A 49 -8.84 18.36 -4.03
C ALA A 49 -7.77 18.12 -2.95
N MET A 50 -6.63 18.83 -3.00
CA MET A 50 -5.59 18.75 -1.98
C MET A 50 -6.11 19.17 -0.60
N LYS A 51 -6.84 20.29 -0.53
CA LYS A 51 -7.49 20.74 0.71
C LYS A 51 -8.46 19.73 1.30
N ARG A 52 -9.08 18.87 0.48
CA ARG A 52 -10.00 17.82 0.93
C ARG A 52 -9.27 16.60 1.46
N LEU A 53 -8.18 16.18 0.83
CA LEU A 53 -7.35 15.07 1.29
C LEU A 53 -6.70 15.37 2.66
N ILE A 54 -6.35 16.64 2.90
CA ILE A 54 -5.82 17.13 4.18
C ILE A 54 -6.90 17.20 5.28
N LYS A 55 -8.20 17.16 4.94
CA LYS A 55 -9.32 17.52 5.84
C LYS A 55 -9.79 16.44 6.82
N LYS A 56 -9.07 15.33 6.98
CA LYS A 56 -9.27 14.42 8.11
C LYS A 56 -8.32 14.83 9.25
N ASP A 57 -8.84 15.60 10.20
CA ASP A 57 -8.22 16.08 11.48
C ASP A 57 -6.87 16.81 11.44
N LYS A 58 -6.12 16.78 10.32
CA LYS A 58 -4.78 17.39 10.17
C LYS A 58 -4.80 18.82 9.66
N LEU A 59 -5.98 19.36 9.31
CA LEU A 59 -6.10 20.71 8.74
C LEU A 59 -5.58 21.81 9.70
N LYS A 60 -5.69 21.61 11.02
CA LYS A 60 -5.16 22.54 12.04
C LYS A 60 -3.62 22.54 12.14
N GLU A 61 -2.96 21.40 11.92
CA GLU A 61 -1.51 21.33 11.80
C GLU A 61 -1.05 21.90 10.45
N TYR A 62 -1.83 21.68 9.40
CA TYR A 62 -1.52 22.15 8.05
C TYR A 62 -1.64 23.67 7.89
N GLU A 63 -2.64 24.31 8.51
CA GLU A 63 -2.73 25.79 8.57
C GLU A 63 -1.58 26.41 9.37
N ARG A 64 -0.96 25.66 10.29
CA ARG A 64 0.26 26.05 11.02
C ARG A 64 1.53 25.77 10.25
N LEU A 65 1.56 24.69 9.47
CA LEU A 65 2.63 24.33 8.55
C LEU A 65 2.50 25.25 7.33
N SER A 66 3.11 26.43 7.40
CA SER A 66 3.26 27.38 6.29
C SER A 66 4.12 26.82 5.14
N ARG A 67 3.87 25.59 4.70
CA ARG A 67 4.68 24.91 3.70
C ARG A 67 4.34 25.44 2.32
N SER A 68 5.33 25.94 1.60
CA SER A 68 5.12 26.43 0.24
C SER A 68 4.78 25.28 -0.73
N ALA A 69 4.14 25.58 -1.87
CA ALA A 69 3.93 24.59 -2.94
C ALA A 69 5.25 23.95 -3.42
N THR A 70 6.37 24.67 -3.28
CA THR A 70 7.73 24.17 -3.52
C THR A 70 8.11 23.05 -2.57
N GLU A 71 7.81 23.19 -1.27
CA GLU A 71 8.11 22.17 -0.27
C GLU A 71 7.31 20.88 -0.50
N LEU A 72 6.03 20.98 -0.87
CA LEU A 72 5.24 19.82 -1.27
C LEU A 72 5.76 19.16 -2.54
N THR A 73 6.18 19.95 -3.53
CA THR A 73 6.79 19.41 -4.77
C THR A 73 8.09 18.66 -4.45
N ASN A 74 8.92 19.21 -3.56
CA ASN A 74 10.15 18.57 -3.11
C ASN A 74 9.87 17.27 -2.34
N LEU A 75 8.85 17.26 -1.48
CA LEU A 75 8.40 16.07 -0.76
C LEU A 75 8.07 14.92 -1.71
N TRP A 76 7.28 15.19 -2.76
CA TRP A 76 6.95 14.20 -3.78
C TRP A 76 8.16 13.75 -4.61
N SER A 77 9.06 14.66 -4.93
CA SER A 77 10.31 14.34 -5.63
C SER A 77 11.20 13.40 -4.82
N ASN A 78 11.40 13.72 -3.54
CA ASN A 78 12.15 12.89 -2.61
C ASN A 78 11.47 11.53 -2.42
N ALA A 79 10.16 11.52 -2.21
CA ALA A 79 9.41 10.28 -2.02
C ALA A 79 9.55 9.35 -3.24
N MET A 80 9.38 9.86 -4.47
CA MET A 80 9.58 9.05 -5.67
C MET A 80 11.01 8.53 -5.78
N LYS A 81 12.02 9.39 -5.55
CA LYS A 81 13.45 9.02 -5.61
C LYS A 81 13.82 7.93 -4.60
N ASN A 82 13.30 8.04 -3.38
CA ASN A 82 13.60 7.14 -2.27
C ASN A 82 12.72 5.87 -2.27
N SER A 83 11.59 5.89 -2.98
CA SER A 83 10.73 4.72 -3.15
C SER A 83 11.38 3.61 -3.98
N SER A 84 10.76 2.44 -3.93
CA SER A 84 11.08 1.30 -4.80
C SER A 84 10.35 1.36 -6.14
N TYR A 85 9.72 2.48 -6.51
CA TYR A 85 9.00 2.62 -7.79
C TYR A 85 9.95 2.60 -8.98
N ASP A 86 9.64 1.72 -9.93
CA ASP A 86 10.44 1.48 -11.12
C ASP A 86 9.60 0.88 -12.27
N ALA A 87 8.27 0.84 -12.13
CA ALA A 87 7.40 0.27 -13.16
C ALA A 87 7.42 1.07 -14.47
N THR A 88 7.60 2.39 -14.39
CA THR A 88 7.74 3.30 -15.55
C THR A 88 8.58 4.52 -15.16
N ASP A 89 9.02 5.32 -16.13
CA ASP A 89 9.53 6.67 -15.84
C ASP A 89 8.45 7.53 -15.17
N TYR A 90 8.85 8.57 -14.45
CA TYR A 90 7.90 9.50 -13.84
C TYR A 90 8.29 10.97 -14.04
N ILE A 91 7.28 11.83 -14.04
CA ILE A 91 7.45 13.28 -14.02
C ILE A 91 6.48 13.90 -13.02
N ILE A 92 6.94 14.91 -12.28
CA ILE A 92 6.08 15.70 -11.41
C ILE A 92 5.56 16.88 -12.22
N LYS A 93 4.26 16.91 -12.49
CA LYS A 93 3.63 17.98 -13.26
C LYS A 93 2.23 18.30 -12.78
N LYS A 94 1.80 19.54 -13.05
CA LYS A 94 0.40 19.93 -12.84
C LYS A 94 -0.44 19.33 -13.97
N PHE A 95 -1.54 18.67 -13.62
CA PHE A 95 -2.54 18.19 -14.57
C PHE A 95 -3.90 18.10 -13.87
N GLU A 96 -4.97 18.27 -14.64
CA GLU A 96 -6.33 18.09 -14.15
C GLU A 96 -6.81 16.66 -14.44
N PRO A 97 -7.25 15.88 -13.44
CA PRO A 97 -7.68 14.49 -13.63
C PRO A 97 -8.77 14.32 -14.70
N LYS A 98 -9.71 15.27 -14.77
CA LYS A 98 -10.80 15.24 -15.76
C LYS A 98 -10.29 15.42 -17.18
N GLU A 99 -9.30 16.30 -17.38
CA GLU A 99 -8.70 16.56 -18.68
C GLU A 99 -7.85 15.38 -19.13
N PHE A 100 -6.98 14.85 -18.27
CA PHE A 100 -6.22 13.63 -18.53
C PHE A 100 -7.12 12.48 -19.02
N LEU A 101 -8.22 12.24 -18.31
CA LEU A 101 -9.19 11.21 -18.69
C LEU A 101 -9.91 11.54 -20.01
N LYS A 102 -10.15 12.82 -20.33
CA LYS A 102 -10.81 13.24 -21.58
C LYS A 102 -9.88 13.08 -22.78
N GLU A 103 -8.63 13.53 -22.67
CA GLU A 103 -7.62 13.54 -23.72
C GLU A 103 -7.10 12.14 -24.08
N LYS A 104 -7.07 11.23 -23.10
CA LYS A 104 -6.57 9.85 -23.26
C LYS A 104 -5.16 9.80 -23.85
N PRO A 105 -4.16 10.44 -23.20
CA PRO A 105 -2.77 10.33 -23.64
C PRO A 105 -2.35 8.86 -23.69
N LYS A 106 -1.64 8.48 -24.76
CA LYS A 106 -1.22 7.09 -25.01
C LYS A 106 0.04 6.72 -24.22
N ASP A 107 0.88 7.71 -24.01
CA ASP A 107 2.22 7.69 -23.40
C ASP A 107 2.20 8.05 -21.92
N ALA A 108 1.03 8.29 -21.32
CA ALA A 108 0.95 8.74 -19.93
C ALA A 108 0.07 7.86 -19.06
N LEU A 109 0.48 7.78 -17.79
CA LEU A 109 -0.30 7.32 -16.66
C LEU A 109 -0.47 8.51 -15.70
N ALA A 110 -1.46 8.46 -14.81
CA ALA A 110 -1.65 9.53 -13.83
C ALA A 110 -1.87 8.95 -12.43
N LEU A 111 -1.13 9.47 -11.45
CA LEU A 111 -1.40 9.23 -10.04
C LEU A 111 -2.56 10.13 -9.59
N MET A 112 -3.65 9.52 -9.14
CA MET A 112 -4.87 10.21 -8.73
C MET A 112 -5.28 9.76 -7.33
N PHE A 113 -5.84 10.69 -6.57
CA PHE A 113 -6.48 10.40 -5.29
C PHE A 113 -7.99 10.36 -5.45
N MET A 114 -8.60 9.28 -5.00
CA MET A 114 -10.02 9.01 -5.16
C MET A 114 -10.67 8.80 -3.79
N GLU A 115 -11.75 9.54 -3.54
CA GLU A 115 -12.59 9.38 -2.36
C GLU A 115 -13.75 8.44 -2.66
N GLN A 116 -13.91 7.41 -1.84
CA GLN A 116 -15.14 6.63 -1.78
C GLN A 116 -16.07 7.27 -0.76
N ARG A 117 -17.26 7.69 -1.21
CA ARG A 117 -18.26 8.33 -0.36
C ARG A 117 -19.51 7.48 -0.22
N LYS A 118 -20.17 7.56 0.94
CA LYS A 118 -21.51 7.04 1.20
C LYS A 118 -22.25 8.04 2.08
N ASP A 119 -23.49 8.37 1.72
CA ASP A 119 -24.35 9.30 2.46
C ASP A 119 -23.66 10.64 2.77
N GLY A 120 -22.90 11.16 1.79
CA GLY A 120 -22.14 12.41 1.90
C GLY A 120 -20.81 12.31 2.67
N GLN A 121 -20.57 11.23 3.40
CA GLN A 121 -19.35 11.01 4.19
C GLN A 121 -18.27 10.29 3.39
N VAL A 122 -17.01 10.67 3.59
CA VAL A 122 -15.85 9.97 3.02
C VAL A 122 -15.59 8.72 3.84
N LEU A 123 -15.80 7.56 3.22
CA LEU A 123 -15.47 6.26 3.80
C LEU A 123 -13.98 5.98 3.65
N ASN A 124 -13.51 5.94 2.40
CA ASN A 124 -12.12 5.63 2.09
C ASN A 124 -11.50 6.70 1.19
N ILE A 125 -10.19 6.88 1.34
CA ILE A 125 -9.33 7.56 0.39
C ILE A 125 -8.41 6.51 -0.21
N SER A 126 -8.23 6.56 -1.52
CA SER A 126 -7.30 5.70 -2.24
C SER A 126 -6.38 6.50 -3.15
N ALA A 127 -5.12 6.09 -3.22
CA ALA A 127 -4.21 6.50 -4.28
C ALA A 127 -4.32 5.47 -5.42
N GLN A 128 -4.34 5.93 -6.66
CA GLN A 128 -4.56 5.07 -7.83
C GLN A 128 -3.69 5.52 -8.99
N ILE A 129 -3.07 4.57 -9.69
CA ILE A 129 -2.44 4.85 -10.98
C ILE A 129 -3.48 4.57 -12.06
N TRP A 130 -3.76 5.56 -12.89
CA TRP A 130 -4.76 5.49 -13.95
C TRP A 130 -4.11 5.45 -15.32
N SER A 131 -4.66 4.57 -16.15
CA SER A 131 -4.45 4.58 -17.59
C SER A 131 -5.71 5.16 -18.26
N ALA A 132 -5.54 6.13 -19.16
CA ALA A 132 -6.64 6.67 -19.95
C ALA A 132 -6.75 6.01 -21.34
N TYR A 133 -5.73 5.29 -21.77
CA TYR A 133 -5.63 4.62 -23.07
C TYR A 133 -5.12 3.16 -22.92
N PRO A 134 -5.70 2.17 -23.63
CA PRO A 134 -6.80 2.28 -24.59
C PRO A 134 -8.18 2.48 -23.92
N LYS A 135 -8.30 2.16 -22.64
CA LYS A 135 -9.52 2.32 -21.84
C LYS A 135 -9.19 3.04 -20.55
N LYS A 136 -10.08 3.94 -20.12
CA LYS A 136 -10.00 4.64 -18.84
C LYS A 136 -10.22 3.65 -17.70
N ARG A 137 -9.18 3.37 -16.92
CA ARG A 137 -9.28 2.54 -15.72
C ARG A 137 -8.12 2.81 -14.77
N PRO A 138 -8.32 2.63 -13.45
CA PRO A 138 -7.17 2.40 -12.58
C PRO A 138 -6.45 1.14 -13.08
N ILE A 139 -5.14 1.06 -12.88
CA ILE A 139 -4.27 -0.09 -13.19
C ILE A 139 -3.52 -0.59 -11.95
N ALA A 140 -3.42 0.27 -10.93
CA ALA A 140 -3.08 -0.05 -9.56
C ALA A 140 -3.89 0.86 -8.62
N SER A 141 -4.18 0.37 -7.42
CA SER A 141 -4.96 1.10 -6.43
C SER A 141 -4.52 0.72 -5.04
N THR A 142 -4.51 1.68 -4.12
CA THR A 142 -4.23 1.42 -2.72
C THR A 142 -5.05 2.32 -1.80
N VAL A 143 -5.60 1.77 -0.71
CA VAL A 143 -6.30 2.52 0.34
C VAL A 143 -5.28 3.17 1.27
N ILE A 144 -5.49 4.44 1.62
CA ILE A 144 -4.52 5.28 2.33
C ILE A 144 -5.12 6.00 3.55
N ASN A 145 -6.18 5.44 4.14
CA ASN A 145 -7.00 6.13 5.15
C ASN A 145 -6.22 6.70 6.35
N ASP A 146 -5.13 6.05 6.73
CA ASP A 146 -4.30 6.38 7.90
C ASP A 146 -2.87 6.76 7.50
N LEU A 147 -2.69 7.25 6.26
CA LEU A 147 -1.41 7.73 5.74
C LEU A 147 -1.48 9.22 5.45
N ASP A 148 -0.40 9.93 5.77
CA ASP A 148 -0.27 11.36 5.57
C ASP A 148 0.43 11.68 4.24
N ILE A 149 -0.31 12.26 3.29
CA ILE A 149 0.26 12.69 2.01
C ILE A 149 1.20 13.91 2.13
N THR A 150 1.39 14.42 3.35
CA THR A 150 2.31 15.53 3.68
C THR A 150 3.54 15.07 4.46
N ASP A 151 3.62 13.79 4.82
CA ASP A 151 4.82 13.14 5.37
C ASP A 151 5.56 12.39 4.26
N GLU A 152 6.89 12.54 4.22
CA GLU A 152 7.70 11.94 3.16
C GLU A 152 7.68 10.41 3.21
N ASN A 153 7.73 9.81 4.41
CA ASN A 153 7.77 8.36 4.56
C ASN A 153 6.41 7.74 4.23
N ASP A 154 5.31 8.37 4.64
CA ASP A 154 3.98 7.91 4.24
C ASP A 154 3.76 8.03 2.72
N LEU A 155 4.31 9.05 2.05
CA LEU A 155 4.32 9.11 0.59
C LEU A 155 5.16 7.99 -0.04
N ILE A 156 6.37 7.72 0.49
CA ILE A 156 7.20 6.59 0.05
C ILE A 156 6.41 5.28 0.16
N LEU A 157 5.75 5.06 1.30
CA LEU A 157 4.92 3.88 1.51
C LEU A 157 3.75 3.81 0.52
N ILE A 158 3.02 4.92 0.28
CA ILE A 158 1.93 4.95 -0.72
C ILE A 158 2.44 4.52 -2.10
N ILE A 159 3.59 5.06 -2.52
CA ILE A 159 4.20 4.74 -3.80
C ILE A 159 4.64 3.26 -3.85
N ASN A 160 5.24 2.75 -2.78
CA ASN A 160 5.62 1.34 -2.68
C ASN A 160 4.40 0.40 -2.67
N MET A 161 3.29 0.79 -2.06
CA MET A 161 2.02 0.05 -2.12
C MET A 161 1.49 -0.02 -3.55
N LEU A 162 1.55 1.09 -4.29
CA LEU A 162 1.17 1.12 -5.70
C LEU A 162 2.12 0.29 -6.57
N ASN A 163 3.43 0.35 -6.32
CA ASN A 163 4.40 -0.45 -7.07
C ASN A 163 4.19 -1.94 -6.81
N ASN A 164 3.98 -2.35 -5.55
CA ASN A 164 3.66 -3.73 -5.20
C ASN A 164 2.36 -4.21 -5.88
N SER A 165 1.37 -3.33 -6.03
CA SER A 165 0.13 -3.65 -6.76
C SER A 165 0.39 -3.87 -8.26
N LEU A 166 1.22 -3.04 -8.90
CA LEU A 166 1.65 -3.23 -10.29
C LEU A 166 2.49 -4.50 -10.47
N GLU A 167 3.41 -4.78 -9.54
CA GLU A 167 4.27 -5.97 -9.59
C GLU A 167 3.48 -7.26 -9.42
N GLY A 168 2.55 -7.29 -8.45
CA GLY A 168 1.61 -8.40 -8.30
C GLY A 168 0.81 -8.61 -9.57
N ALA A 169 0.44 -7.52 -10.25
CA ALA A 169 -0.29 -7.58 -11.51
C ALA A 169 0.54 -8.18 -12.66
N LEU A 170 1.75 -7.67 -12.87
CA LEU A 170 2.71 -8.14 -13.87
C LEU A 170 3.06 -9.62 -13.66
N ALA A 171 3.35 -10.02 -12.42
CA ALA A 171 3.77 -11.38 -12.09
C ALA A 171 2.70 -12.46 -12.34
N MET A 172 1.41 -12.10 -12.35
CA MET A 172 0.35 -13.05 -12.72
C MET A 172 0.13 -13.11 -14.23
N GLU A 173 0.39 -12.04 -14.99
CA GLU A 173 0.40 -12.10 -16.46
C GLU A 173 1.57 -12.96 -16.98
N GLU A 174 2.76 -12.82 -16.38
CA GLU A 174 3.94 -13.69 -16.62
C GLU A 174 3.66 -15.18 -16.44
N SER A 175 2.70 -15.54 -15.57
CA SER A 175 2.35 -16.94 -15.33
C SER A 175 1.51 -17.57 -16.46
N GLY A 176 0.96 -16.74 -17.36
CA GLY A 176 0.21 -17.15 -18.55
C GLY A 176 0.99 -17.04 -19.86
N ASP A 177 2.00 -16.15 -19.93
CA ASP A 177 2.80 -15.91 -21.14
C ASP A 177 4.30 -15.85 -20.82
N LYS A 178 5.11 -16.65 -21.53
CA LYS A 178 6.55 -16.84 -21.26
C LYS A 178 7.43 -15.69 -21.74
N SER A 179 6.84 -14.68 -22.38
CA SER A 179 7.53 -13.58 -23.06
C SER A 179 7.92 -12.42 -22.13
N VAL A 180 7.27 -12.27 -20.97
CA VAL A 180 7.54 -11.20 -20.00
C VAL A 180 8.53 -11.68 -18.92
N LYS A 181 9.49 -12.53 -19.28
CA LYS A 181 10.56 -12.89 -18.35
C LYS A 181 11.60 -11.78 -18.35
N ALA A 182 11.81 -11.20 -17.18
CA ALA A 182 12.97 -10.40 -16.77
C ALA A 182 12.88 -8.87 -16.91
N MET A 183 11.90 -8.25 -16.25
CA MET A 183 12.23 -6.97 -15.60
C MET A 183 12.81 -7.26 -14.23
N LYS A 184 14.13 -7.05 -14.08
CA LYS A 184 14.79 -6.95 -12.77
C LYS A 184 14.18 -5.74 -12.08
N ASN A 185 13.23 -5.98 -11.19
CA ASN A 185 12.54 -4.95 -10.45
C ASN A 185 13.25 -4.68 -9.10
N LYS A 186 13.46 -3.40 -8.77
CA LYS A 186 14.02 -2.87 -7.52
C LYS A 186 13.27 -3.40 -6.30
N TYR A 187 11.95 -3.52 -6.39
CA TYR A 187 11.08 -4.12 -5.38
C TYR A 187 11.43 -5.57 -5.08
N LYS A 188 11.53 -6.45 -6.10
CA LYS A 188 11.89 -7.86 -5.91
C LYS A 188 13.29 -7.99 -5.29
N SER A 189 14.23 -7.18 -5.77
CA SER A 189 15.60 -7.16 -5.27
C SER A 189 15.67 -6.71 -3.80
N ASN A 190 14.95 -5.64 -3.45
CA ASN A 190 14.88 -5.15 -2.07
C ASN A 190 14.17 -6.15 -1.16
N PHE A 191 13.10 -6.79 -1.63
CA PHE A 191 12.43 -7.85 -0.88
C PHE A 191 13.40 -8.99 -0.54
N VAL A 192 14.16 -9.49 -1.53
CA VAL A 192 15.16 -10.54 -1.32
C VAL A 192 16.22 -10.11 -0.31
N LYS A 193 16.79 -8.90 -0.47
CA LYS A 193 17.78 -8.34 0.46
C LYS A 193 17.26 -8.26 1.90
N VAL A 194 16.01 -7.78 2.07
CA VAL A 194 15.39 -7.67 3.39
C VAL A 194 15.09 -9.05 3.97
N TYR A 195 14.63 -10.00 3.16
CA TYR A 195 14.30 -11.35 3.61
C TYR A 195 15.54 -12.14 4.05
N GLU A 196 16.66 -12.05 3.34
CA GLU A 196 17.91 -12.72 3.70
C GLU A 196 18.50 -12.23 5.04
N THR A 197 18.19 -10.99 5.41
CA THR A 197 18.65 -10.38 6.66
C THR A 197 17.62 -10.47 7.78
N LEU A 198 16.43 -11.01 7.51
CA LEU A 198 15.29 -11.05 8.43
C LEU A 198 15.62 -11.68 9.80
N PRO A 199 16.38 -12.80 9.90
CA PRO A 199 16.71 -13.40 11.20
C PRO A 199 17.51 -12.49 12.15
N LYS A 200 18.13 -11.43 11.63
CA LYS A 200 18.89 -10.45 12.41
C LYS A 200 18.09 -9.18 12.73
N LYS A 201 16.84 -9.09 12.26
CA LYS A 201 15.99 -7.91 12.46
C LYS A 201 15.11 -8.06 13.69
N THR A 202 14.44 -6.98 14.07
CA THR A 202 13.35 -6.99 15.05
C THR A 202 12.05 -6.53 14.40
N PHE A 203 10.98 -7.29 14.61
CA PHE A 203 9.62 -6.97 14.17
C PHE A 203 8.94 -6.06 15.20
N LEU A 204 8.70 -4.82 14.81
CA LEU A 204 8.03 -3.81 15.62
C LEU A 204 6.52 -3.85 15.38
N VAL A 205 5.76 -3.94 16.48
CA VAL A 205 4.30 -4.02 16.45
C VAL A 205 3.74 -2.88 17.31
N PRO A 206 2.98 -1.93 16.74
CA PRO A 206 2.42 -0.83 17.50
C PRO A 206 1.44 -1.32 18.57
N GLU A 207 1.61 -0.84 19.80
CA GLU A 207 0.63 -0.98 20.86
C GLU A 207 -0.63 -0.15 20.57
N TYR A 208 -1.76 -0.59 21.09
CA TYR A 208 -2.99 0.19 21.08
C TYR A 208 -2.90 1.24 22.19
N GLU A 209 -2.70 2.49 21.80
CA GLU A 209 -2.76 3.68 22.67
C GLU A 209 -4.12 4.37 22.47
N ASP A 210 -4.70 4.92 23.55
CA ASP A 210 -5.92 5.75 23.54
C ASP A 210 -7.19 5.14 22.88
N GLU A 211 -7.18 3.84 22.59
CA GLU A 211 -8.35 3.13 22.08
C GLU A 211 -9.25 2.60 23.21
N LYS A 212 -10.58 2.58 23.00
CA LYS A 212 -11.50 1.84 23.89
C LYS A 212 -11.05 0.38 23.99
N LYS A 213 -10.84 -0.08 25.23
CA LYS A 213 -10.35 -1.43 25.58
C LYS A 213 -8.92 -1.71 25.08
N ALA A 214 -8.03 -0.70 25.12
CA ALA A 214 -6.61 -0.83 24.78
C ALA A 214 -5.95 -2.04 25.44
N ASP A 215 -6.10 -2.23 26.75
CA ASP A 215 -5.51 -3.36 27.50
C ASP A 215 -5.88 -4.71 26.88
N LYS A 216 -7.18 -4.95 26.68
CA LYS A 216 -7.67 -6.19 26.06
C LYS A 216 -7.14 -6.35 24.63
N LYS A 217 -7.06 -5.28 23.84
CA LYS A 217 -6.53 -5.34 22.48
C LYS A 217 -5.03 -5.63 22.46
N ASN A 218 -4.29 -5.10 23.44
CA ASN A 218 -2.87 -5.38 23.64
C ASN A 218 -2.65 -6.82 24.12
N GLU A 219 -3.53 -7.39 24.95
CA GLU A 219 -3.53 -8.82 25.30
C GLU A 219 -3.79 -9.70 24.06
N ASP A 220 -4.83 -9.42 23.29
CA ASP A 220 -5.14 -10.12 22.04
C ASP A 220 -3.95 -10.02 21.05
N LEU A 221 -3.26 -8.88 21.04
CA LEU A 221 -2.08 -8.64 20.21
C LEU A 221 -0.88 -9.48 20.68
N LYS A 222 -0.63 -9.55 22.00
CA LYS A 222 0.40 -10.42 22.60
C LYS A 222 0.20 -11.88 22.24
N GLU A 223 -1.04 -12.35 22.23
CA GLU A 223 -1.36 -13.70 21.75
C GLU A 223 -1.09 -13.82 20.24
N ALA A 224 -1.53 -12.85 19.44
CA ALA A 224 -1.36 -12.89 17.99
C ALA A 224 0.10 -12.94 17.55
N ILE A 225 1.00 -12.19 18.22
CA ILE A 225 2.42 -12.12 17.85
C ILE A 225 3.20 -13.42 18.11
N GLN A 226 2.67 -14.33 18.94
CA GLN A 226 3.29 -15.64 19.18
C GLN A 226 3.36 -16.50 17.90
N GLY A 227 2.54 -16.19 16.90
CA GLY A 227 2.60 -16.85 15.59
C GLY A 227 3.81 -16.44 14.74
N TRP A 228 4.65 -15.49 15.19
CA TRP A 228 5.86 -15.04 14.48
C TRP A 228 7.12 -15.74 15.00
N SER A 229 7.97 -16.20 14.08
CA SER A 229 9.21 -16.90 14.39
C SER A 229 10.39 -16.57 13.46
N LEU A 230 10.21 -15.67 12.48
CA LEU A 230 11.29 -15.32 11.55
C LEU A 230 12.37 -14.41 12.17
N CYS A 231 12.04 -13.65 13.20
CA CYS A 231 12.95 -12.75 13.89
C CYS A 231 12.41 -12.36 15.27
N ASP A 232 13.19 -11.62 16.05
CA ASP A 232 12.74 -11.07 17.34
C ASP A 232 11.55 -10.13 17.16
N ILE A 233 10.73 -9.98 18.20
CA ILE A 233 9.52 -9.15 18.18
C ILE A 233 9.49 -8.20 19.38
N LYS A 234 9.08 -6.95 19.13
CA LYS A 234 8.93 -5.94 20.17
C LYS A 234 7.62 -5.16 19.95
N MET A 235 6.81 -5.08 21.00
CA MET A 235 5.69 -4.15 21.06
C MET A 235 6.21 -2.76 21.45
N VAL A 236 5.82 -1.74 20.69
CA VAL A 236 6.34 -0.36 20.80
C VAL A 236 5.24 0.65 20.46
N SER A 237 5.47 1.94 20.69
CA SER A 237 4.56 2.98 20.21
C SER A 237 4.68 3.19 18.69
N GLU A 238 3.64 3.75 18.06
CA GLU A 238 3.71 4.14 16.63
C GLU A 238 4.76 5.24 16.41
N ALA A 239 5.03 6.08 17.42
CA ALA A 239 6.08 7.08 17.38
C ALA A 239 7.49 6.47 17.27
N GLU A 240 7.78 5.40 18.02
CA GLU A 240 9.06 4.67 17.93
C GLU A 240 9.25 4.08 16.53
N ILE A 241 8.21 3.48 15.95
CA ILE A 241 8.25 2.96 14.58
C ILE A 241 8.54 4.07 13.58
N ASN A 242 7.83 5.20 13.68
CA ASN A 242 8.03 6.33 12.78
C ASN A 242 9.42 6.94 12.91
N GLN A 243 10.01 6.93 14.10
CA GLN A 243 11.41 7.31 14.29
C GLN A 243 12.34 6.34 13.55
N LYS A 244 12.14 5.02 13.68
CA LYS A 244 12.96 4.01 12.96
C LYS A 244 12.84 4.09 11.45
N ARG A 245 11.66 4.44 10.93
CA ARG A 245 11.44 4.73 9.51
C ARG A 245 12.25 5.96 9.06
N LYS A 246 12.19 7.06 9.83
CA LYS A 246 12.96 8.29 9.54
C LYS A 246 14.47 8.08 9.61
N GLU A 247 14.94 7.21 10.50
CA GLU A 247 16.35 6.80 10.61
C GLU A 247 16.79 5.87 9.47
N ASN A 248 15.85 5.43 8.62
CA ASN A 248 16.05 4.44 7.57
C ASN A 248 16.71 3.16 8.10
N SER A 249 16.29 2.72 9.28
CA SER A 249 17.01 1.67 10.00
C SER A 249 16.96 0.33 9.28
N THR A 250 18.11 -0.33 9.17
CA THR A 250 18.27 -1.64 8.55
C THR A 250 17.82 -2.79 9.46
N ASP A 251 17.64 -2.53 10.74
CA ASP A 251 17.54 -3.59 11.76
C ASP A 251 16.09 -3.92 12.12
N TYR A 252 15.13 -3.21 11.53
CA TYR A 252 13.72 -3.36 11.87
C TYR A 252 12.84 -3.67 10.66
N ILE A 253 11.76 -4.37 10.95
CA ILE A 253 10.55 -4.42 10.13
C ILE A 253 9.39 -4.02 11.04
N TYR A 254 8.27 -3.59 10.49
CA TYR A 254 7.14 -3.15 11.30
C TYR A 254 5.80 -3.55 10.71
N TRP A 255 4.79 -3.62 11.59
CA TRP A 255 3.41 -3.87 11.21
C TRP A 255 2.67 -2.54 11.03
N LYS A 256 2.05 -2.34 9.86
CA LYS A 256 1.09 -1.25 9.63
C LYS A 256 -0.28 -1.81 9.35
N ASN A 257 -1.27 -1.22 9.99
CA ASN A 257 -2.68 -1.48 9.74
C ASN A 257 -3.30 -0.27 9.04
N ILE A 258 -4.12 -0.50 8.02
CA ILE A 258 -4.95 0.53 7.38
C ILE A 258 -6.40 0.03 7.37
N PRO A 259 -7.34 0.75 8.00
CA PRO A 259 -8.74 0.37 7.99
C PRO A 259 -9.34 0.61 6.59
N TYR A 260 -10.24 -0.29 6.20
CA TYR A 260 -11.02 -0.22 4.98
C TYR A 260 -12.51 -0.34 5.30
N TYR A 261 -13.26 0.70 4.99
CA TYR A 261 -14.67 0.85 5.35
C TYR A 261 -15.57 0.43 4.20
N THR A 262 -16.33 -0.65 4.34
CA THR A 262 -17.22 -1.15 3.26
C THR A 262 -18.58 -0.46 3.20
N GLY A 263 -18.79 0.60 3.98
CA GLY A 263 -20.10 1.25 4.13
C GLY A 263 -21.13 0.39 4.89
N THR A 264 -20.69 -0.71 5.48
CA THR A 264 -21.43 -1.55 6.42
C THR A 264 -20.80 -1.41 7.82
N PRO A 265 -21.40 -1.95 8.90
CA PRO A 265 -20.78 -1.93 10.23
C PRO A 265 -19.46 -2.71 10.33
N ILE A 266 -19.09 -3.45 9.29
CA ILE A 266 -17.87 -4.26 9.26
C ILE A 266 -16.73 -3.39 8.72
N VAL A 267 -15.67 -3.27 9.51
CA VAL A 267 -14.39 -2.68 9.09
C VAL A 267 -13.43 -3.81 8.74
N TYR A 268 -12.85 -3.75 7.55
CA TYR A 268 -11.74 -4.61 7.17
C TYR A 268 -10.42 -3.90 7.45
N ASN A 269 -9.37 -4.69 7.60
CA ASN A 269 -8.06 -4.25 8.01
C ASN A 269 -7.08 -4.74 6.95
N ILE A 270 -6.43 -3.81 6.26
CA ILE A 270 -5.30 -4.10 5.38
C ILE A 270 -4.07 -4.08 6.28
N ASN A 271 -3.46 -5.24 6.46
CA ASN A 271 -2.32 -5.41 7.34
C ASN A 271 -1.09 -5.68 6.51
N MET A 272 -0.02 -4.97 6.83
CA MET A 272 1.22 -5.00 6.09
C MET A 272 2.39 -5.23 7.03
N ILE A 273 3.34 -6.06 6.60
CA ILE A 273 4.66 -6.17 7.23
C ILE A 273 5.65 -5.47 6.30
N ILE A 274 6.38 -4.49 6.82
CA ILE A 274 7.11 -3.51 6.01
C ILE A 274 8.53 -3.35 6.56
N SER A 275 9.52 -3.14 5.68
CA SER A 275 10.89 -2.79 6.09
C SER A 275 11.01 -1.31 6.49
N THR A 276 11.72 -1.00 7.57
CA THR A 276 12.01 0.41 7.94
C THR A 276 13.10 1.07 7.07
N GLU A 277 13.91 0.32 6.33
CA GLU A 277 15.03 0.82 5.48
C GLU A 277 14.56 1.30 4.10
N SER A 278 13.36 0.90 3.68
CA SER A 278 12.94 1.13 2.28
C SER A 278 11.43 1.24 2.11
N ASP A 279 10.66 1.10 3.20
CA ASP A 279 9.20 0.97 3.19
C ASP A 279 8.70 -0.10 2.18
N VAL A 280 9.52 -1.12 1.91
CA VAL A 280 9.17 -2.26 1.05
C VAL A 280 8.23 -3.18 1.80
N ILE A 281 7.15 -3.58 1.13
CA ILE A 281 6.08 -4.36 1.73
C ILE A 281 6.40 -5.85 1.58
N LEU A 282 6.74 -6.49 2.68
CA LEU A 282 7.10 -7.90 2.70
C LEU A 282 5.86 -8.79 2.62
N PHE A 283 4.76 -8.35 3.21
CA PHE A 283 3.54 -9.12 3.21
C PHE A 283 2.32 -8.25 3.35
N VAL A 284 1.22 -8.65 2.70
CA VAL A 284 -0.09 -8.04 2.87
C VAL A 284 -1.16 -9.09 3.08
N PHE A 285 -2.05 -8.86 4.04
CA PHE A 285 -3.30 -9.60 4.18
C PHE A 285 -4.44 -8.69 4.60
N MET A 286 -5.66 -9.06 4.22
CA MET A 286 -6.87 -8.34 4.62
C MET A 286 -7.75 -9.21 5.51
N GLY A 287 -8.31 -8.63 6.57
CA GLY A 287 -9.21 -9.36 7.46
C GLY A 287 -10.11 -8.47 8.31
N LYS A 288 -11.12 -9.07 8.96
CA LYS A 288 -11.98 -8.35 9.91
C LYS A 288 -11.27 -8.04 11.24
N LYS A 289 -10.26 -8.83 11.60
CA LYS A 289 -9.36 -8.55 12.74
C LYS A 289 -8.07 -7.92 12.22
N LYS A 290 -7.47 -7.05 13.03
CA LYS A 290 -6.16 -6.42 12.79
C LYS A 290 -5.07 -7.51 12.70
N LEU A 291 -4.76 -8.25 13.76
CA LEU A 291 -3.76 -9.33 13.73
C LEU A 291 -4.29 -10.62 14.38
N LYS A 292 -3.77 -11.78 13.93
CA LYS A 292 -3.99 -13.12 14.50
C LYS A 292 -2.74 -13.96 14.29
N ALA A 293 -2.46 -14.91 15.19
CA ALA A 293 -1.33 -15.83 15.05
C ALA A 293 -1.33 -16.59 13.71
N SER A 294 -2.47 -17.14 13.30
CA SER A 294 -2.62 -17.82 12.01
C SER A 294 -2.30 -16.94 10.80
N ASN A 295 -2.58 -15.63 10.88
CA ASN A 295 -2.23 -14.70 9.80
C ASN A 295 -0.72 -14.48 9.72
N LEU A 296 -0.01 -14.46 10.86
CA LEU A 296 1.45 -14.36 10.90
C LEU A 296 2.12 -15.66 10.44
N GLU A 297 1.60 -16.82 10.81
CA GLU A 297 2.05 -18.11 10.27
C GLU A 297 1.89 -18.18 8.74
N GLU A 298 0.75 -17.72 8.23
CA GLU A 298 0.52 -17.63 6.79
C GLU A 298 1.46 -16.61 6.12
N ALA A 299 1.69 -15.46 6.77
CA ALA A 299 2.64 -14.45 6.31
C ALA A 299 4.01 -15.05 6.08
N GLN A 300 4.54 -15.79 7.06
CA GLN A 300 5.87 -16.39 6.98
C GLN A 300 5.98 -17.39 5.82
N LYS A 301 4.97 -18.27 5.68
CA LYS A 301 4.91 -19.23 4.57
C LYS A 301 4.86 -18.55 3.21
N LYS A 302 4.10 -17.45 3.09
CA LYS A 302 3.99 -16.70 1.83
C LYS A 302 5.25 -15.89 1.54
N MET A 303 5.86 -15.28 2.56
CA MET A 303 7.13 -14.56 2.41
C MET A 303 8.26 -15.50 1.95
N GLN A 304 8.37 -16.70 2.53
CA GLN A 304 9.32 -17.73 2.08
C GLN A 304 9.08 -18.09 0.61
N LYS A 305 7.83 -18.37 0.22
CA LYS A 305 7.50 -18.69 -1.18
C LYS A 305 7.83 -17.54 -2.15
N SER A 306 7.56 -16.30 -1.76
CA SER A 306 7.91 -15.12 -2.56
C SER A 306 9.42 -14.97 -2.68
N TYR A 307 10.16 -15.20 -1.60
CA TYR A 307 11.63 -15.20 -1.60
C TYR A 307 12.20 -16.26 -2.54
N ASP A 308 11.74 -17.51 -2.43
CA ASP A 308 12.20 -18.61 -3.29
C ASP A 308 11.94 -18.31 -4.77
N LYS A 309 10.78 -17.71 -5.08
CA LYS A 309 10.43 -17.28 -6.43
C LYS A 309 11.35 -16.16 -6.91
N PHE A 310 11.43 -15.05 -6.17
CA PHE A 310 12.21 -13.87 -6.60
C PHE A 310 13.69 -14.17 -6.70
N LYS A 311 14.26 -14.95 -5.78
CA LYS A 311 15.67 -15.34 -5.82
C LYS A 311 16.01 -16.19 -7.04
N LYS A 312 15.07 -16.99 -7.55
CA LYS A 312 15.25 -17.77 -8.78
C LYS A 312 15.21 -16.91 -10.05
N ASP A 313 14.46 -15.81 -10.01
CA ASP A 313 14.28 -14.89 -11.13
C ASP A 313 15.40 -13.81 -11.23
N MET A 314 16.30 -13.75 -10.25
CA MET A 314 17.43 -12.80 -10.16
C MET A 314 18.74 -13.38 -10.70
#